data_AF-A0A0P7ZIP6-F1
#
_entry.id   AF-A0A0P7ZIP6-F1
#
_cell.length_a   1.000
_cell.length_b   1.000
_cell.length_c   1.000
_cell.angle_alpha   90.00
_cell.angle_beta   90.00
_cell.angle_gamma   90.00
#
_symmetry.space_group_name_H-M   'P 1'
#
loop_
_entity.id
_entity.type
_entity.pdbx_description
1 polymer ?
#
loop_
_entity_poly.entity_id
_entity_poly.type
_entity_poly.pdbx_seq_one_letter_code
_entity_poly.pdbx_strand_id
1 'polypeptide(L)'
;MKKKTIFFIAFAVFAIIVLVWFAPLQKSKYVHIVREVGISKETVENNAEMESIKVHGTFWNDGSLIAKNLTATIIFADAAHNKIVRKNVPVGGDLLANKGNVMEFDSEYLREKTIPKTDVNVSVQFDWMENGQLKTTETLLSGDESDSTNKGNNNTGKFNYGNATVESIEIMVLESFPVQIKVNARGYLPDGCTKIDEITKEKKDNTFSISIKTVRPADTFCTEVIVPFQEVISLDVYGLKAGIYTVDVNGVNGTFELVTDNIIRE
;
A
#
# COMPACT_ATOMS: atom_id res chain seq x y z
N MET A 1 9.16 -39.80 -51.35
CA MET A 1 9.33 -38.34 -51.08
C MET A 1 8.59 -37.81 -49.84
N LYS A 2 7.71 -38.58 -49.16
CA LYS A 2 6.92 -38.09 -47.99
C LYS A 2 7.58 -38.23 -46.60
N LYS A 3 8.64 -39.03 -46.46
CA LYS A 3 9.22 -39.40 -45.14
C LYS A 3 10.23 -38.38 -44.58
N LYS A 4 10.93 -37.62 -45.45
CA LYS A 4 11.92 -36.62 -45.02
C LYS A 4 11.28 -35.34 -44.46
N THR A 5 10.11 -34.94 -44.95
CA THR A 5 9.44 -33.69 -44.54
C THR A 5 8.83 -33.80 -43.12
N ILE A 6 8.35 -34.99 -42.73
CA ILE A 6 7.75 -35.22 -41.41
C ILE A 6 8.82 -35.16 -40.29
N PHE A 7 10.04 -35.63 -40.57
CA PHE A 7 11.12 -35.64 -39.59
C PHE A 7 11.65 -34.23 -39.27
N PHE A 8 11.70 -33.34 -40.25
CA PHE A 8 12.11 -31.95 -40.04
C PHE A 8 11.06 -31.13 -39.27
N ILE A 9 9.77 -31.39 -39.49
CA ILE A 9 8.69 -30.72 -38.76
C ILE A 9 8.67 -31.18 -37.29
N ALA A 10 8.87 -32.47 -37.02
CA ALA A 10 8.93 -32.99 -35.65
C ALA A 10 10.10 -32.42 -34.84
N PHE A 11 11.28 -32.24 -35.46
CA PHE A 11 12.45 -31.68 -34.78
C PHE A 11 12.31 -30.17 -34.51
N ALA A 12 11.70 -29.41 -35.43
CA ALA A 12 11.44 -27.98 -35.25
C ALA A 12 10.41 -27.71 -34.15
N VAL A 13 9.36 -28.53 -34.05
CA VAL A 13 8.34 -28.42 -32.98
C VAL A 13 8.93 -28.78 -31.62
N PHE A 14 9.80 -29.80 -31.55
CA PHE A 14 10.44 -30.19 -30.29
C PHE A 14 11.44 -29.15 -29.78
N ALA A 15 12.19 -28.50 -30.67
CA ALA A 15 13.11 -27.42 -30.31
C ALA A 15 12.39 -26.17 -29.75
N ILE A 16 11.19 -25.85 -30.25
CA ILE A 16 10.38 -24.73 -29.75
C ILE A 16 9.79 -25.06 -28.36
N ILE A 17 9.33 -26.30 -28.15
CA ILE A 17 8.77 -26.73 -26.85
C ILE A 17 9.84 -26.72 -25.74
N VAL A 18 11.08 -27.12 -26.05
CA VAL A 18 12.21 -27.07 -25.08
C VAL A 18 12.63 -25.62 -24.78
N LEU A 19 12.60 -24.71 -25.76
CA LEU A 19 12.94 -23.30 -25.53
C LEU A 19 11.89 -22.55 -24.70
N VAL A 20 10.61 -22.92 -24.80
CA VAL A 20 9.54 -22.28 -24.00
C VAL A 20 9.56 -22.75 -22.54
N TRP A 21 10.00 -23.98 -22.26
CA TRP A 21 10.15 -24.49 -20.87
C TRP A 21 11.41 -23.98 -20.16
N PHE A 22 12.41 -23.51 -20.90
CA PHE A 22 13.65 -22.95 -20.35
C PHE A 22 13.73 -21.43 -20.40
N ALA A 23 12.66 -20.72 -20.76
CA ALA A 23 12.62 -19.28 -20.57
C ALA A 23 12.69 -19.01 -19.06
N PRO A 24 13.78 -18.42 -18.53
CA PRO A 24 13.85 -18.09 -17.12
C PRO A 24 12.69 -17.16 -16.81
N LEU A 25 11.90 -17.48 -15.78
CA LEU A 25 10.90 -16.58 -15.21
C LEU A 25 11.57 -15.22 -15.01
N GLN A 26 11.27 -14.27 -15.89
CA GLN A 26 11.88 -12.96 -15.87
C GLN A 26 11.27 -12.22 -14.68
N LYS A 27 11.92 -12.31 -13.52
CA LYS A 27 11.46 -11.66 -12.28
C LYS A 27 11.29 -10.18 -12.58
N SER A 28 10.07 -9.67 -12.45
CA SER A 28 9.77 -8.26 -12.69
C SER A 28 10.65 -7.42 -11.78
N LYS A 29 11.20 -6.32 -12.31
CA LYS A 29 11.97 -5.37 -11.50
C LYS A 29 11.00 -4.39 -10.84
N TYR A 30 11.16 -4.17 -9.54
CA TYR A 30 10.33 -3.29 -8.72
C TYR A 30 11.14 -2.65 -7.58
N VAL A 31 10.64 -1.54 -7.05
CA VAL A 31 10.98 -0.96 -5.73
C VAL A 31 10.03 -1.54 -4.68
N HIS A 32 10.54 -1.85 -3.50
CA HIS A 32 9.71 -2.25 -2.36
C HIS A 32 10.30 -1.69 -1.08
N ILE A 33 9.54 -0.82 -0.42
CA ILE A 33 9.97 -0.11 0.78
C ILE A 33 9.46 -0.88 2.00
N VAL A 34 10.40 -1.42 2.76
CA VAL A 34 10.15 -2.08 4.04
C VAL A 34 10.48 -1.11 5.16
N ARG A 35 9.76 -1.21 6.27
CA ARG A 35 9.87 -0.31 7.41
C ARG A 35 9.65 -1.04 8.72
N GLU A 36 10.31 -0.57 9.76
CA GLU A 36 10.09 -0.95 11.15
C GLU A 36 9.86 0.33 11.94
N VAL A 37 8.69 0.50 12.53
CA VAL A 37 8.29 1.78 13.15
C VAL A 37 7.70 1.53 14.52
N GLY A 38 8.22 2.24 15.52
CA GLY A 38 7.70 2.29 16.88
C GLY A 38 7.02 3.63 17.15
N ILE A 39 6.00 3.60 18.00
CA ILE A 39 5.31 4.79 18.51
C ILE A 39 5.43 4.79 20.02
N SER A 40 5.85 5.90 20.61
CA SER A 40 5.78 6.12 22.05
C SER A 40 4.89 7.33 22.35
N LYS A 41 4.19 7.25 23.49
CA LYS A 41 3.36 8.32 24.01
C LYS A 41 3.85 8.71 25.40
N GLU A 42 4.27 9.96 25.54
CA GLU A 42 4.91 10.46 26.75
C GLU A 42 4.21 11.73 27.25
N THR A 43 4.20 11.94 28.57
CA THR A 43 3.82 13.25 29.14
C THR A 43 5.01 14.20 29.00
N VAL A 44 4.74 15.43 28.58
CA VAL A 44 5.80 16.43 28.41
C VAL A 44 6.30 16.88 29.79
N GLU A 45 7.60 16.69 30.05
CA GLU A 45 8.23 17.22 31.26
C GLU A 45 8.02 18.74 31.32
N ASN A 46 7.46 19.22 32.44
CA ASN A 46 7.08 20.63 32.71
C ASN A 46 5.76 21.12 32.11
N ASN A 47 4.95 20.28 31.45
CA ASN A 47 3.57 20.62 31.11
C ASN A 47 2.64 19.40 31.21
N ALA A 48 1.94 19.28 32.34
CA ALA A 48 1.04 18.16 32.61
C ALA A 48 -0.19 18.11 31.70
N GLU A 49 -0.55 19.23 31.05
CA GLU A 49 -1.68 19.35 30.12
C GLU A 49 -1.33 18.89 28.71
N MET A 50 -0.04 18.70 28.38
CA MET A 50 0.42 18.29 27.06
C MET A 50 0.90 16.84 27.04
N GLU A 51 0.72 16.18 25.91
CA GLU A 51 1.29 14.88 25.60
C GLU A 51 2.03 14.91 24.27
N SER A 52 3.09 14.10 24.20
CA SER A 52 3.91 13.91 23.01
C SER A 52 3.65 12.54 22.40
N ILE A 53 3.46 12.50 21.09
CA ILE A 53 3.43 11.29 20.28
C ILE A 53 4.71 11.29 19.46
N LYS A 54 5.63 10.40 19.82
CA LYS A 54 6.91 10.22 19.13
C LYS A 54 6.83 9.00 18.24
N VAL A 55 7.43 9.13 17.06
CA VAL A 55 7.52 8.08 16.05
C VAL A 55 8.99 7.93 15.71
N HIS A 56 9.52 6.74 15.94
CA HIS A 56 10.89 6.39 15.58
C HIS A 56 10.83 5.16 14.68
N GLY A 57 11.71 5.08 13.69
CA GLY A 57 11.76 3.88 12.87
C GLY A 57 12.91 3.83 11.91
N THR A 58 12.97 2.71 11.21
CA THR A 58 13.85 2.49 10.09
C THR A 58 13.06 2.16 8.83
N PHE A 59 13.64 2.41 7.67
CA PHE A 59 13.14 1.90 6.39
C PHE A 59 14.27 1.59 5.43
N TRP A 60 14.04 0.63 4.53
CA TRP A 60 15.00 0.23 3.50
C TRP A 60 14.26 -0.25 2.26
N ASN A 61 14.97 -0.31 1.13
CA ASN A 61 14.43 -0.83 -0.13
C ASN A 61 14.98 -2.23 -0.38
N ASP A 62 14.15 -3.27 -0.26
CA ASP A 62 14.53 -4.64 -0.60
C ASP A 62 14.17 -5.02 -2.05
N GLY A 63 13.56 -4.08 -2.79
CA GLY A 63 13.27 -4.19 -4.21
C GLY A 63 14.53 -4.18 -5.06
N SER A 64 14.38 -4.63 -6.29
CA SER A 64 15.45 -4.75 -7.30
C SER A 64 15.80 -3.44 -8.03
N LEU A 65 15.00 -2.38 -7.87
CA LEU A 65 15.22 -1.05 -8.45
C LEU A 65 15.59 -0.04 -7.37
N ILE A 66 16.32 1.00 -7.74
CA ILE A 66 16.63 2.13 -6.85
C ILE A 66 15.38 3.00 -6.71
N ALA A 67 15.00 3.35 -5.48
CA ALA A 67 13.92 4.30 -5.23
C ALA A 67 14.48 5.72 -5.34
N LYS A 68 14.18 6.40 -6.45
CA LYS A 68 14.67 7.76 -6.70
C LYS A 68 13.75 8.81 -6.12
N ASN A 69 14.31 9.92 -5.63
CA ASN A 69 13.55 11.02 -5.04
C ASN A 69 12.57 10.56 -3.95
N LEU A 70 13.01 9.62 -3.11
CA LEU A 70 12.18 9.07 -2.05
C LEU A 70 11.90 10.15 -1.01
N THR A 71 10.62 10.37 -0.70
CA THR A 71 10.18 11.22 0.42
C THR A 71 9.38 10.41 1.40
N ALA A 72 9.67 10.56 2.68
CA ALA A 72 8.91 9.95 3.76
C ALA A 72 8.16 11.05 4.54
N THR A 73 6.87 10.83 4.80
CA THR A 73 6.01 11.76 5.52
C THR A 73 5.28 11.02 6.63
N ILE A 74 5.44 11.49 7.87
CA ILE A 74 4.66 11.02 9.02
C ILE A 74 3.41 11.88 9.15
N ILE A 75 2.26 11.24 9.23
CA ILE A 75 0.95 11.89 9.28
C ILE A 75 0.31 11.53 10.62
N PHE A 76 0.03 12.55 11.43
CA PHE A 76 -0.68 12.42 12.69
C PHE A 76 -2.12 12.91 12.47
N ALA A 77 -3.09 12.00 12.53
CA ALA A 77 -4.50 12.30 12.46
C ALA A 77 -5.08 12.34 13.88
N ASP A 78 -5.29 13.56 14.37
CA ASP A 78 -5.86 13.84 15.67
C ASP A 78 -7.34 14.21 15.53
N ALA A 79 -8.21 13.22 15.73
CA ALA A 79 -9.65 13.42 15.67
C ALA A 79 -10.18 14.31 16.81
N ALA A 80 -9.50 14.33 17.97
CA ALA A 80 -9.99 15.07 19.14
C ALA A 80 -9.77 16.58 19.02
N HIS A 81 -8.68 16.99 18.36
CA HIS A 81 -8.40 18.40 18.06
C HIS A 81 -8.75 18.78 16.61
N ASN A 82 -9.40 17.88 15.85
CA ASN A 82 -9.72 18.05 14.44
C ASN A 82 -8.51 18.52 13.60
N LYS A 83 -7.35 17.87 13.80
CA LYS A 83 -6.08 18.30 13.22
C LYS A 83 -5.38 17.14 12.51
N ILE A 84 -4.87 17.43 11.31
CA ILE A 84 -3.97 16.53 10.58
C ILE A 84 -2.61 17.22 10.48
N VAL A 85 -1.57 16.60 11.07
CA VAL A 85 -0.20 17.13 11.05
C VAL A 85 0.66 16.24 10.17
N ARG A 86 1.30 16.83 9.15
CA ARG A 86 2.22 16.13 8.24
C ARG A 86 3.65 16.60 8.52
N LYS A 87 4.56 15.65 8.75
CA LYS A 87 5.96 15.90 9.06
C LYS A 87 6.83 15.19 8.03
N ASN A 88 7.54 15.95 7.22
CA ASN A 88 8.50 15.38 6.27
C ASN A 88 9.75 14.92 7.02
N VAL A 89 10.15 13.68 6.74
CA VAL A 89 11.39 13.10 7.20
C VAL A 89 12.45 13.38 6.13
N PRO A 90 13.60 13.99 6.50
CA PRO A 90 14.68 14.20 5.55
C PRO A 90 15.30 12.86 5.16
N VAL A 91 15.01 12.38 3.94
CA VAL A 91 15.67 11.21 3.36
C VAL A 91 16.94 11.69 2.67
N GLY A 92 18.10 11.22 3.12
CA GLY A 92 19.43 11.67 2.66
C GLY A 92 19.80 11.31 1.21
N GLY A 93 18.83 11.09 0.31
CA GLY A 93 19.05 10.75 -1.09
C GLY A 93 18.24 9.55 -1.58
N ASP A 94 18.67 9.00 -2.72
CA ASP A 94 18.05 7.81 -3.33
C ASP A 94 18.27 6.55 -2.48
N LEU A 95 17.27 5.68 -2.39
CA LEU A 95 17.34 4.44 -1.60
C LEU A 95 17.74 3.25 -2.48
N LEU A 96 18.93 2.72 -2.22
CA LEU A 96 19.55 1.66 -3.01
C LEU A 96 18.74 0.35 -2.97
N ALA A 97 18.76 -0.39 -4.08
CA ALA A 97 18.11 -1.69 -4.24
C ALA A 97 18.73 -2.78 -3.35
N ASN A 98 18.01 -3.89 -3.19
CA ASN A 98 18.44 -5.14 -2.55
C ASN A 98 18.98 -4.95 -1.12
N LYS A 99 18.24 -4.22 -0.29
CA LYS A 99 18.56 -3.96 1.11
C LYS A 99 19.88 -3.19 1.29
N GLY A 100 20.19 -2.27 0.37
CA GLY A 100 21.45 -1.54 0.34
C GLY A 100 21.71 -0.73 1.61
N ASN A 101 20.94 0.34 1.81
CA ASN A 101 21.05 1.20 3.00
C ASN A 101 19.76 1.14 3.82
N VAL A 102 19.91 1.12 5.15
CA VAL A 102 18.82 1.32 6.11
C VAL A 102 18.84 2.79 6.53
N MET A 103 17.69 3.44 6.43
CA MET A 103 17.49 4.83 6.80
C MET A 103 16.74 4.88 8.12
N GLU A 104 17.19 5.72 9.05
CA GLU A 104 16.51 6.00 10.31
C GLU A 104 15.66 7.28 10.19
N PHE A 105 14.57 7.34 10.95
CA PHE A 105 13.76 8.55 11.06
C PHE A 105 13.12 8.72 12.43
N ASP A 106 12.92 10.00 12.76
CA ASP A 106 12.28 10.45 13.98
C ASP A 106 11.27 11.54 13.66
N SER A 107 10.13 11.50 14.36
CA SER A 107 9.11 12.54 14.29
C SER A 107 8.39 12.68 15.62
N GLU A 108 7.94 13.90 15.91
CA GLU A 108 7.24 14.22 17.16
C GLU A 108 6.04 15.12 16.87
N TYR A 109 4.93 14.78 17.53
CA TYR A 109 3.72 15.60 17.58
C TYR A 109 3.31 15.88 19.03
N LEU A 110 3.29 17.18 19.38
CA LEU A 110 2.84 17.68 20.68
C LEU A 110 1.39 18.14 20.59
N ARG A 111 0.56 17.72 21.54
CA ARG A 111 -0.85 18.12 21.65
C ARG A 111 -1.32 18.24 23.09
N GLU A 112 -2.46 18.89 23.29
CA GLU A 112 -3.17 18.94 24.57
C GLU A 112 -3.76 17.56 24.92
N LYS A 113 -3.84 17.24 26.21
CA LYS A 113 -4.44 15.99 26.69
C LYS A 113 -5.96 16.06 26.63
N THR A 114 -6.56 14.93 26.30
CA THR A 114 -8.01 14.78 26.19
C THR A 114 -8.58 13.97 27.35
N ILE A 115 -9.79 14.31 27.79
CA ILE A 115 -10.54 13.58 28.82
C ILE A 115 -11.95 13.29 28.26
N PRO A 116 -12.30 12.02 27.94
CA PRO A 116 -11.48 10.81 28.09
C PRO A 116 -10.26 10.80 27.14
N LYS A 117 -9.23 10.01 27.48
CA LYS A 117 -8.01 9.90 26.67
C LYS A 117 -8.38 9.38 25.27
N THR A 118 -7.93 10.11 24.25
CA THR A 118 -8.10 9.74 22.84
C THR A 118 -6.77 9.29 22.24
N ASP A 119 -6.84 8.47 21.20
CA ASP A 119 -5.66 8.07 20.43
C ASP A 119 -5.39 9.02 19.26
N VAL A 120 -4.17 8.96 18.75
CA VAL A 120 -3.76 9.64 17.51
C VAL A 120 -3.45 8.56 16.50
N ASN A 121 -4.13 8.60 15.36
CA ASN A 121 -3.85 7.69 14.27
C ASN A 121 -2.60 8.19 13.56
N VAL A 122 -1.53 7.40 13.57
CA VAL A 122 -0.28 7.76 12.91
C VAL A 122 -0.17 6.95 11.63
N SER A 123 0.11 7.59 10.49
CA SER A 123 0.51 6.88 9.27
C SER A 123 1.87 7.33 8.78
N VAL A 124 2.55 6.45 8.07
CA VAL A 124 3.78 6.76 7.34
C VAL A 124 3.51 6.59 5.85
N GLN A 125 3.77 7.65 5.10
CA GLN A 125 3.65 7.71 3.65
C GLN A 125 5.05 7.77 3.04
N PHE A 126 5.34 6.90 2.08
CA PHE A 126 6.54 7.00 1.24
C PHE A 126 6.12 7.27 -0.20
N ASP A 127 6.72 8.28 -0.80
CA ASP A 127 6.56 8.59 -2.21
C ASP A 127 7.91 8.45 -2.92
N TRP A 128 7.95 7.83 -4.09
CA TRP A 128 9.18 7.71 -4.89
C TRP A 128 8.89 7.71 -6.38
N MET A 129 9.92 7.96 -7.18
CA MET A 129 9.84 7.86 -8.64
C MET A 129 10.32 6.49 -9.10
N GLU A 130 9.45 5.75 -9.79
CA GLU A 130 9.76 4.50 -10.45
C GLU A 130 9.35 4.58 -11.92
N ASN A 131 10.32 4.37 -12.83
CA ASN A 131 10.10 4.44 -14.28
C ASN A 131 9.43 5.75 -14.76
N GLY A 132 9.68 6.87 -14.06
CA GLY A 132 9.10 8.18 -14.39
C GLY A 132 7.68 8.40 -13.86
N GLN A 133 7.11 7.45 -13.12
CA GLN A 133 5.84 7.60 -12.41
C GLN A 133 6.08 7.77 -10.90
N LEU A 134 5.29 8.65 -10.28
CA LEU A 134 5.21 8.74 -8.82
C LEU A 134 4.47 7.51 -8.29
N LYS A 135 5.10 6.82 -7.34
CA LYS A 135 4.53 5.72 -6.58
C LYS A 135 4.42 6.13 -5.13
N THR A 136 3.37 5.67 -4.47
CA THR A 136 3.07 6.01 -3.08
C THR A 136 2.67 4.74 -2.34
N THR A 137 3.23 4.54 -1.15
CA THR A 137 2.70 3.60 -0.16
C THR A 137 2.38 4.38 1.10
N GLU A 138 1.22 4.13 1.70
CA GLU A 138 0.85 4.69 2.99
C GLU A 138 0.50 3.54 3.93
N THR A 139 0.88 3.67 5.19
CA THR A 139 0.63 2.62 6.19
C THR A 139 0.23 3.24 7.50
N LEU A 140 -0.93 2.83 7.99
CA LEU A 140 -1.40 3.15 9.33
C LEU A 140 -0.62 2.34 10.37
N LEU A 141 -0.06 3.03 11.35
CA LEU A 141 0.69 2.49 12.47
C LEU A 141 -0.27 2.38 13.66
N SER A 142 -0.63 1.16 14.05
CA SER A 142 -1.45 0.90 15.23
C SER A 142 -0.59 0.95 16.50
N GLY A 143 -0.96 1.81 17.45
CA GLY A 143 -0.17 2.19 18.63
C GLY A 143 -0.07 1.19 19.78
N ASP A 144 -0.18 -0.11 19.53
CA ASP A 144 0.00 -1.15 20.56
C ASP A 144 1.20 -2.04 20.24
N GLU A 145 2.42 -1.54 20.51
CA GLU A 145 3.51 -2.42 20.96
C GLU A 145 4.62 -1.61 21.65
N SER A 146 4.46 -1.41 22.95
CA SER A 146 5.61 -1.23 23.85
C SER A 146 6.11 -2.62 24.25
N ASP A 147 7.19 -3.10 23.64
CA ASP A 147 8.10 -3.99 24.35
C ASP A 147 9.54 -3.75 23.91
N SER A 148 10.27 -3.05 24.76
CA SER A 148 11.72 -3.06 24.77
C SER A 148 12.20 -4.05 25.83
N THR A 149 12.45 -5.30 25.42
CA THR A 149 13.49 -6.10 26.07
C THR A 149 14.22 -7.02 25.09
N ASN A 150 15.53 -6.77 24.98
CA ASN A 150 16.47 -7.48 24.12
C ASN A 150 16.84 -8.84 24.73
N LYS A 151 16.47 -9.95 24.07
CA LYS A 151 17.18 -11.25 24.19
C LYS A 151 16.94 -12.08 22.94
N GLY A 152 18.03 -12.40 22.24
CA GLY A 152 18.02 -12.98 20.91
C GLY A 152 17.07 -14.17 20.72
N ASN A 153 16.23 -14.04 19.72
CA ASN A 153 15.79 -15.14 18.88
C ASN A 153 15.55 -14.60 17.48
N ASN A 154 16.33 -15.08 16.52
CA ASN A 154 16.09 -14.90 15.09
C ASN A 154 14.80 -15.63 14.70
N ASN A 155 13.64 -15.03 15.00
CA ASN A 155 12.38 -15.44 14.42
C ASN A 155 11.82 -14.20 13.70
N THR A 156 12.32 -13.96 12.49
CA THR A 156 11.57 -13.23 11.47
C THR A 156 10.16 -13.83 11.43
N GLY A 157 9.19 -13.19 12.08
CA GLY A 157 7.80 -13.62 12.05
C GLY A 157 7.40 -13.77 10.59
N LYS A 158 7.13 -15.00 10.16
CA LYS A 158 6.79 -15.26 8.77
C LYS A 158 5.41 -14.66 8.53
N PHE A 159 5.25 -13.82 7.52
CA PHE A 159 3.96 -13.26 7.14
C PHE A 159 3.44 -13.96 5.87
N ASN A 160 2.12 -14.20 5.84
CA ASN A 160 1.41 -14.67 4.66
C ASN A 160 0.64 -13.50 4.05
N TYR A 161 0.83 -13.29 2.75
CA TYR A 161 0.13 -12.26 1.99
C TYR A 161 -0.99 -12.88 1.15
N GLY A 162 -2.07 -12.12 0.97
CA GLY A 162 -3.23 -12.53 0.19
C GLY A 162 -4.02 -11.34 -0.31
N ASN A 163 -5.20 -11.60 -0.84
CA ASN A 163 -6.16 -10.59 -1.24
C ASN A 163 -7.36 -10.63 -0.31
N ALA A 164 -7.88 -9.45 0.05
CA ALA A 164 -9.10 -9.34 0.81
C ALA A 164 -10.28 -9.88 -0.01
N THR A 165 -11.21 -10.57 0.62
CA THR A 165 -12.45 -10.98 -0.06
C THR A 165 -13.37 -9.78 -0.14
N VAL A 166 -13.57 -9.25 -1.34
CA VAL A 166 -14.51 -8.15 -1.60
C VAL A 166 -15.85 -8.77 -1.99
N GLU A 167 -16.92 -8.36 -1.32
CA GLU A 167 -18.28 -8.84 -1.60
C GLU A 167 -19.06 -7.86 -2.46
N SER A 168 -18.85 -6.57 -2.25
CA SER A 168 -19.57 -5.53 -2.98
C SER A 168 -18.72 -4.27 -3.15
N ILE A 169 -19.00 -3.55 -4.23
CA ILE A 169 -18.48 -2.21 -4.45
C ILE A 169 -19.63 -1.26 -4.75
N GLU A 170 -19.50 -0.04 -4.27
CA GLU A 170 -20.40 1.06 -4.55
C GLU A 170 -19.57 2.22 -5.11
N ILE A 171 -19.88 2.65 -6.33
CA ILE A 171 -19.15 3.73 -7.00
C ILE A 171 -19.93 5.02 -6.80
N MET A 172 -19.31 5.97 -6.11
CA MET A 172 -19.86 7.29 -5.81
C MET A 172 -19.27 8.32 -6.78
N VAL A 173 -20.13 8.87 -7.63
CA VAL A 173 -19.82 10.01 -8.50
C VAL A 173 -20.19 11.28 -7.73
N LEU A 174 -19.21 12.11 -7.40
CA LEU A 174 -19.47 13.36 -6.68
C LEU A 174 -19.76 14.48 -7.68
N GLU A 175 -20.81 15.25 -7.40
CA GLU A 175 -21.28 16.37 -8.21
C GLU A 175 -20.39 17.62 -8.04
N SER A 176 -19.09 17.49 -8.26
CA SER A 176 -18.12 18.58 -8.37
C SER A 176 -17.53 18.64 -9.78
N PHE A 177 -16.97 19.79 -10.19
CA PHE A 177 -16.15 19.86 -11.40
C PHE A 177 -14.76 20.42 -11.07
N PRO A 178 -13.66 19.69 -11.33
CA PRO A 178 -13.61 18.32 -11.88
C PRO A 178 -14.37 17.28 -11.04
N VAL A 179 -14.95 16.29 -11.74
CA VAL A 179 -15.69 15.16 -11.16
C VAL A 179 -14.72 14.33 -10.32
N GLN A 180 -15.16 13.97 -9.11
CA GLN A 180 -14.44 13.06 -8.22
C GLN A 180 -15.17 11.73 -8.16
N ILE A 181 -14.42 10.64 -8.24
CA ILE A 181 -14.96 9.27 -8.12
C ILE A 181 -14.36 8.61 -6.89
N LYS A 182 -15.23 8.07 -6.04
CA LYS A 182 -14.86 7.23 -4.89
C LYS A 182 -15.48 5.86 -5.01
N VAL A 183 -14.75 4.83 -4.65
CA VAL A 183 -15.22 3.44 -4.63
C VAL A 183 -15.28 3.00 -3.18
N ASN A 184 -16.47 2.68 -2.69
CA ASN A 184 -16.70 2.12 -1.38
C ASN A 184 -16.72 0.60 -1.51
N ALA A 185 -15.60 -0.06 -1.17
CA ALA A 185 -15.46 -1.51 -1.22
C ALA A 185 -15.77 -2.12 0.14
N ARG A 186 -16.63 -3.14 0.17
CA ARG A 186 -17.00 -3.87 1.39
C ARG A 186 -16.76 -5.35 1.20
N GLY A 187 -16.33 -6.00 2.26
CA GLY A 187 -16.13 -7.43 2.28
C GLY A 187 -15.65 -7.90 3.63
N TYR A 188 -14.85 -8.96 3.66
CA TYR A 188 -14.40 -9.55 4.91
C TYR A 188 -13.01 -10.17 4.85
N LEU A 189 -12.44 -10.34 6.04
CA LEU A 189 -11.18 -11.02 6.33
C LEU A 189 -11.49 -12.39 6.95
N PRO A 190 -10.69 -13.42 6.65
CA PRO A 190 -10.99 -14.79 7.01
C PRO A 190 -10.86 -15.09 8.52
N ASP A 191 -10.10 -14.29 9.26
CA ASP A 191 -9.87 -14.45 10.70
C ASP A 191 -9.51 -13.12 11.38
N GLY A 192 -9.41 -13.15 12.72
CA GLY A 192 -9.11 -11.97 13.53
C GLY A 192 -7.66 -11.46 13.46
N CYS A 193 -6.74 -12.19 12.81
CA CYS A 193 -5.34 -11.76 12.66
C CYS A 193 -5.06 -11.12 11.31
N THR A 194 -5.83 -11.51 10.30
CA THR A 194 -5.67 -10.99 8.95
C THR A 194 -6.04 -9.52 8.97
N LYS A 195 -5.17 -8.67 8.41
CA LYS A 195 -5.37 -7.22 8.29
C LYS A 195 -5.25 -6.80 6.83
N ILE A 196 -5.86 -5.68 6.48
CA ILE A 196 -5.55 -4.98 5.22
C ILE A 196 -4.10 -4.48 5.30
N ASP A 197 -3.34 -4.76 4.24
CA ASP A 197 -1.92 -4.38 4.15
C ASP A 197 -1.74 -3.18 3.22
N GLU A 198 -2.16 -3.34 1.97
CA GLU A 198 -1.94 -2.36 0.91
C GLU A 198 -3.16 -2.30 -0.02
N ILE A 199 -3.52 -1.09 -0.45
CA ILE A 199 -4.49 -0.88 -1.53
C ILE A 199 -3.75 -0.26 -2.72
N THR A 200 -3.56 -1.05 -3.76
CA THR A 200 -2.93 -0.60 -5.01
C THR A 200 -3.98 -0.30 -6.07
N LYS A 201 -3.70 0.69 -6.91
CA LYS A 201 -4.58 1.13 -7.98
C LYS A 201 -3.77 1.25 -9.26
N GLU A 202 -4.21 0.58 -10.31
CA GLU A 202 -3.65 0.73 -11.63
C GLU A 202 -4.76 1.04 -12.62
N LYS A 203 -4.51 1.97 -13.54
CA LYS A 203 -5.40 2.25 -14.65
C LYS A 203 -4.76 1.75 -15.94
N LYS A 204 -5.46 0.88 -16.65
CA LYS A 204 -5.12 0.46 -18.00
C LYS A 204 -6.31 0.72 -18.92
N ASP A 205 -6.09 1.52 -19.95
CA ASP A 205 -7.15 1.97 -20.85
C ASP A 205 -8.30 2.62 -20.06
N ASN A 206 -9.53 2.07 -20.15
CA ASN A 206 -10.69 2.54 -19.40
C ASN A 206 -11.00 1.70 -18.15
N THR A 207 -10.06 0.85 -17.70
CA THR A 207 -10.25 -0.01 -16.53
C THR A 207 -9.35 0.42 -15.38
N PHE A 208 -9.95 0.62 -14.21
CA PHE A 208 -9.26 0.77 -12.93
C PHE A 208 -9.25 -0.59 -12.23
N SER A 209 -8.06 -1.16 -12.07
CA SER A 209 -7.83 -2.38 -11.30
C SER A 209 -7.32 -1.98 -9.92
N ILE A 210 -8.08 -2.34 -8.89
CA ILE A 210 -7.78 -2.06 -7.49
C ILE A 210 -7.51 -3.39 -6.80
N SER A 211 -6.32 -3.54 -6.23
CA SER A 211 -5.99 -4.71 -5.41
C SER A 211 -5.94 -4.33 -3.94
N ILE A 212 -6.86 -4.89 -3.14
CA ILE A 212 -6.86 -4.78 -1.68
C ILE A 212 -6.13 -6.02 -1.15
N LYS A 213 -4.88 -5.86 -0.74
CA LYS A 213 -4.04 -6.94 -0.21
C LYS A 213 -4.21 -7.08 1.29
N THR A 214 -4.01 -8.29 1.78
CA THR A 214 -4.05 -8.63 3.19
C THR A 214 -2.74 -9.22 3.65
N VAL A 215 -2.43 -9.03 4.94
CA VAL A 215 -1.31 -9.64 5.63
C VAL A 215 -1.80 -10.40 6.85
N ARG A 216 -1.22 -11.57 7.10
CA ARG A 216 -1.53 -12.41 8.24
C ARG A 216 -0.23 -13.01 8.80
N PRO A 217 0.03 -12.94 10.12
CA PRO A 217 1.12 -13.68 10.75
C PRO A 217 0.97 -15.19 10.49
N ALA A 218 2.05 -15.86 10.09
CA ALA A 218 2.04 -17.30 9.77
C ALA A 218 2.05 -18.17 11.02
N ASP A 219 2.69 -17.70 12.09
CA ASP A 219 2.99 -18.49 13.29
C ASP A 219 2.15 -18.05 14.51
N THR A 220 0.92 -17.58 14.27
CA THR A 220 0.00 -17.12 15.33
C THR A 220 -1.33 -17.89 15.28
N PHE A 221 -1.81 -18.29 16.45
CA PHE A 221 -3.17 -18.82 16.61
C PHE A 221 -4.17 -17.66 16.50
N CYS A 222 -5.02 -17.73 15.48
CA CYS A 222 -5.99 -16.68 15.17
C CYS A 222 -7.39 -17.15 15.48
N THR A 223 -8.25 -16.22 15.89
CA THR A 223 -9.68 -16.51 16.06
C THR A 223 -10.30 -16.78 14.70
N GLU A 224 -11.01 -17.91 14.55
CA GLU A 224 -11.73 -18.27 13.31
C GLU A 224 -13.04 -17.47 13.18
N VAL A 225 -12.92 -16.15 13.22
CA VAL A 225 -14.04 -15.21 13.14
C VAL A 225 -13.83 -14.33 11.91
N ILE A 226 -14.83 -14.31 11.03
CA ILE A 226 -14.86 -13.43 9.88
C ILE A 226 -14.95 -11.98 10.35
N VAL A 227 -14.01 -11.14 9.91
CA VAL A 227 -13.97 -9.72 10.27
C VAL A 227 -14.38 -8.88 9.06
N PRO A 228 -15.50 -8.12 9.11
CA PRO A 228 -15.89 -7.26 8.01
C PRO A 228 -14.94 -6.07 7.87
N PHE A 229 -14.73 -5.61 6.64
CA PHE A 229 -14.00 -4.38 6.36
C PHE A 229 -14.77 -3.49 5.38
N GLN A 230 -14.44 -2.19 5.42
CA GLN A 230 -14.94 -1.19 4.49
C GLN A 230 -13.83 -0.20 4.16
N GLU A 231 -13.54 -0.02 2.87
CA GLU A 231 -12.50 0.89 2.38
C GLU A 231 -13.08 1.86 1.36
N VAL A 232 -12.78 3.15 1.54
CA VAL A 232 -13.21 4.22 0.62
C VAL A 232 -12.02 4.69 -0.21
N ILE A 233 -12.05 4.36 -1.48
CA ILE A 233 -10.89 4.45 -2.39
C ILE A 233 -11.14 5.54 -3.44
N SER A 234 -10.35 6.61 -3.40
CA SER A 234 -10.43 7.67 -4.41
C SER A 234 -9.70 7.27 -5.70
N LEU A 235 -10.37 7.45 -6.84
CA LEU A 235 -9.80 7.23 -8.18
C LEU A 235 -9.25 8.53 -8.75
N ASP A 236 -8.07 8.45 -9.37
CA ASP A 236 -7.52 9.57 -10.13
C ASP A 236 -8.17 9.63 -11.51
N VAL A 237 -9.14 10.53 -11.63
CA VAL A 237 -9.97 10.71 -12.82
C VAL A 237 -9.79 12.06 -13.49
N TYR A 238 -8.93 12.92 -12.95
CA TYR A 238 -8.62 14.20 -13.58
C TYR A 238 -7.86 13.97 -14.90
N GLY A 239 -8.13 14.78 -15.92
CA GLY A 239 -7.46 14.61 -17.22
C GLY A 239 -8.08 13.53 -18.11
N LEU A 240 -9.05 12.77 -17.61
CA LEU A 240 -9.67 11.69 -18.36
C LEU A 240 -10.72 12.22 -19.34
N LYS A 241 -10.82 11.56 -20.50
CA LYS A 241 -11.82 11.89 -21.52
C LYS A 241 -13.21 11.41 -21.11
N ALA A 242 -14.24 12.01 -21.71
CA ALA A 242 -15.60 11.50 -21.64
C ALA A 242 -15.65 10.01 -22.05
N GLY A 243 -16.44 9.20 -21.34
CA GLY A 243 -16.60 7.78 -21.62
C GLY A 243 -16.96 6.94 -20.40
N ILE A 244 -17.18 5.65 -20.65
CA ILE A 244 -17.48 4.64 -19.62
C ILE A 244 -16.17 4.01 -19.14
N TYR A 245 -16.01 3.99 -17.82
CA TYR A 245 -14.87 3.39 -17.13
C TYR A 245 -15.34 2.19 -16.29
N THR A 246 -14.53 1.14 -16.30
CA THR A 246 -14.74 -0.05 -15.47
C THR A 246 -13.87 0.06 -14.22
N VAL A 247 -14.41 -0.36 -13.08
CA VAL A 247 -13.68 -0.54 -11.83
C VAL A 247 -13.75 -2.01 -11.46
N ASP A 248 -12.59 -2.62 -11.24
CA ASP A 248 -12.42 -3.98 -10.76
C ASP A 248 -11.71 -3.91 -9.40
N VAL A 249 -12.36 -4.39 -8.33
CA VAL A 249 -11.78 -4.47 -6.99
C VAL A 249 -11.70 -5.93 -6.58
N ASN A 250 -10.51 -6.52 -6.59
CA ASN A 250 -10.27 -7.94 -6.32
C ASN A 250 -11.25 -8.90 -7.03
N GLY A 251 -11.66 -8.59 -8.26
CA GLY A 251 -12.58 -9.38 -9.08
C GLY A 251 -14.04 -8.94 -9.04
N VAL A 252 -14.42 -7.99 -8.18
CA VAL A 252 -15.76 -7.41 -8.14
C VAL A 252 -15.80 -6.17 -9.04
N ASN A 253 -16.69 -6.19 -10.03
CA ASN A 253 -16.72 -5.18 -11.08
C ASN A 253 -17.90 -4.19 -10.95
N GLY A 254 -17.67 -2.97 -11.41
CA GLY A 254 -18.67 -1.91 -11.56
C GLY A 254 -18.24 -0.92 -12.63
N THR A 255 -19.12 0.04 -12.96
CA THR A 255 -18.82 1.04 -14.00
C THR A 255 -19.29 2.42 -13.59
N PHE A 256 -18.63 3.45 -14.11
CA PHE A 256 -19.10 4.83 -14.06
C PHE A 256 -18.90 5.51 -15.41
N GLU A 257 -19.64 6.60 -15.64
CA GLU A 257 -19.55 7.39 -16.86
C GLU A 257 -19.04 8.79 -16.53
N LEU A 258 -18.04 9.25 -17.30
CA LEU A 258 -17.71 10.67 -17.41
C LEU A 258 -18.46 11.22 -18.62
N VAL A 259 -19.46 12.08 -18.38
CA VAL A 259 -20.30 12.67 -19.44
C VAL A 259 -19.56 13.70 -20.29
N THR A 260 -18.46 14.25 -19.78
CA THR A 260 -17.57 15.20 -20.45
C THR A 260 -16.12 14.92 -20.06
N ASP A 261 -15.17 15.50 -20.80
CA ASP A 261 -13.75 15.44 -20.41
C ASP A 261 -13.57 16.08 -19.03
N ASN A 262 -12.92 15.36 -18.12
CA ASN A 262 -12.75 15.75 -16.73
C ASN A 262 -11.54 16.66 -16.54
N ILE A 263 -11.55 17.78 -17.26
CA ILE A 263 -10.52 18.83 -17.27
C ILE A 263 -11.16 20.20 -17.11
N ILE A 264 -10.48 21.11 -16.43
CA ILE A 264 -10.90 22.52 -16.42
C ILE A 264 -10.53 23.11 -17.79
N ARG A 265 -11.51 23.65 -18.52
CA ARG A 265 -11.29 24.43 -19.74
C ARG A 265 -11.26 25.91 -19.35
N GLU A 266 -10.20 26.61 -19.73
CA GLU A 266 -10.08 28.08 -19.61
C GLU A 266 -10.99 28.80 -20.60
#